data_AF-A0A7L2EER1-F1
#
_entry.id   AF-A0A7L2EER1-F1
#
_cell.length_a   1.000
_cell.length_b   1.000
_cell.length_c   1.000
_cell.angle_alpha   90.00
_cell.angle_beta   90.00
_cell.angle_gamma   90.00
#
_symmetry.space_group_name_H-M   'P 1'
#
loop_
_entity.id
_entity.type
_entity.pdbx_description
1 polymer ?
#
loop_
_entity_poly.entity_id
_entity_poly.type
_entity_poly.pdbx_seq_one_letter_code
_entity_poly.pdbx_strand_id
1 'polypeptide(L)'
;GGEVGPEMLQEMRETNRVLLEVRDLLKQQIKEITFLKNTVMECDACGMRPEVTGPVITMTQFNRCVPSPCFPGVPCSESGGGFRCGPCPAGYSGNGTHCSDINECNANPCFPKVQCINTNPGFRCDPCPPGFTGQLLEGVGLAFARANKQVCTDINECETGAARNCVPNSICINTRGSYKCGPCKPGFVGDQSSGCRSQPAAGSRRCPNGEISPCHEKAECIVERDGSLSCQCLVGWAGNGYVCGKDTDIDGVPDEKQRCSDKKCRKDNCVTVPNSGQEDADRDGIGDACDDDADGDGIPNAEDNCVYTRNADQRNADRDNFGDACDNCRQVKNNDQRDIDGDGRGDECDDDMDGDGIKNPTDNCRRVPNPDQRDGDGDGVGDACDSCPTLSNPDQVQTPRVLQGHSC
;
A
#
# COMPACT_ATOMS: atom_id res chain seq x y z
N GLY A 1 34.77 -43.75 25.27
CA GLY A 1 35.81 -44.17 24.33
C GLY A 1 36.76 -43.00 24.13
N GLY A 2 38.07 -43.15 24.12
CA GLY A 2 38.88 -44.37 24.17
C GLY A 2 40.07 -44.18 25.11
N GLU A 3 40.56 -45.30 25.63
CA GLU A 3 41.85 -45.41 26.28
C GLU A 3 42.92 -44.86 25.32
N VAL A 4 43.64 -43.81 25.73
CA VAL A 4 44.88 -43.43 25.07
C VAL A 4 45.88 -44.52 25.45
N GLY A 5 46.07 -45.47 24.53
CA GLY A 5 46.94 -46.62 24.74
C GLY A 5 48.40 -46.21 25.03
N PRO A 6 49.16 -47.07 25.73
CA PRO A 6 50.57 -46.82 26.08
C PRO A 6 51.48 -46.55 24.87
N GLU A 7 51.08 -46.97 23.67
CA GLU A 7 51.80 -46.71 22.41
C GLU A 7 51.82 -45.21 22.03
N MET A 8 50.71 -44.48 22.20
CA MET A 8 50.62 -43.06 21.81
C MET A 8 51.45 -42.14 22.71
N LEU A 9 51.57 -42.51 24.00
CA LEU A 9 52.45 -41.83 24.97
C LEU A 9 53.93 -42.10 24.69
N GLN A 10 54.26 -43.26 24.15
CA GLN A 10 55.62 -43.62 23.77
C GLN A 10 56.04 -42.88 22.48
N GLU A 11 55.18 -42.83 21.47
CA GLU A 11 55.40 -42.02 20.27
C GLU A 11 55.56 -40.54 20.58
N MET A 12 54.73 -39.96 21.46
CA MET A 12 54.87 -38.57 21.90
C MET A 12 56.19 -38.29 22.64
N ARG A 13 56.70 -39.25 23.41
CA ARG A 13 58.01 -39.10 24.08
C ARG A 13 59.15 -39.15 23.06
N GLU A 14 59.06 -40.04 22.07
CA GLU A 14 60.04 -40.14 21.00
C GLU A 14 60.04 -38.90 20.10
N THR A 15 58.87 -38.39 19.70
CA THR A 15 58.79 -37.14 18.92
C THR A 15 59.32 -35.94 19.71
N ASN A 16 59.01 -35.82 21.00
CA ASN A 16 59.57 -34.75 21.84
C ASN A 16 61.09 -34.86 21.98
N ARG A 17 61.63 -36.08 22.07
CA ARG A 17 63.08 -36.29 22.10
C ARG A 17 63.74 -35.90 20.77
N VAL A 18 63.16 -36.30 19.64
CA VAL A 18 63.65 -35.91 18.31
C VAL A 18 63.56 -34.39 18.11
N LEU A 19 62.48 -33.75 18.57
CA LEU A 19 62.34 -32.29 18.50
C LEU A 19 63.39 -31.56 19.36
N LEU A 20 63.75 -32.10 20.51
CA LEU A 20 64.84 -31.56 21.33
C LEU A 20 66.20 -31.71 20.64
N GLU A 21 66.48 -32.86 20.03
CA GLU A 21 67.70 -33.11 19.25
C GLU A 21 67.79 -32.17 18.02
N VAL A 22 66.70 -32.00 17.27
CA VAL A 22 66.63 -31.07 16.12
C VAL A 22 66.81 -29.62 16.57
N ARG A 23 66.21 -29.22 17.69
CA ARG A 23 66.37 -27.87 18.26
C ARG A 23 67.83 -27.59 18.62
N ASP A 24 68.52 -28.56 19.20
CA ASP A 24 69.90 -28.38 19.64
C ASP A 24 70.87 -28.39 18.42
N LEU A 25 70.60 -29.19 17.39
CA LEU A 25 71.30 -29.11 16.09
C LEU A 25 71.09 -27.76 15.39
N LEU A 26 69.87 -27.22 15.40
CA LEU A 26 69.58 -25.90 14.85
C LEU A 26 70.30 -24.79 15.62
N LYS A 27 70.36 -24.86 16.95
CA LYS A 27 71.15 -23.92 17.75
C LYS A 27 72.63 -23.98 17.40
N GLN A 28 73.15 -25.18 17.14
CA GLN A 28 74.54 -25.38 16.76
C GLN A 28 74.82 -24.83 15.35
N GLN A 29 73.95 -25.09 14.38
CA GLN A 29 74.05 -24.49 13.04
C GLN A 29 73.93 -22.98 13.06
N ILE A 30 73.02 -22.40 13.86
CA ILE A 30 72.93 -20.94 14.01
C ILE A 30 74.23 -20.39 14.59
N LYS A 31 74.84 -21.08 15.57
CA LYS A 31 76.09 -20.65 16.18
C LYS A 31 77.27 -20.72 15.20
N GLU A 32 77.35 -21.78 14.38
CA GLU A 32 78.36 -21.94 13.33
C GLU A 32 78.17 -20.94 12.18
N ILE A 33 76.93 -20.72 11.73
CA ILE A 33 76.61 -19.70 10.71
C ILE A 33 76.94 -18.31 11.23
N THR A 34 76.61 -18.01 12.49
CA THR A 34 76.92 -16.71 13.10
C THR A 34 78.43 -16.54 13.26
N PHE A 35 79.15 -17.59 13.64
CA PHE A 35 80.61 -17.58 13.70
C PHE A 35 81.23 -17.38 12.31
N LEU A 36 80.82 -18.14 11.29
CA LEU A 36 81.28 -17.95 9.91
C LEU A 36 80.97 -16.54 9.40
N LYS A 37 79.76 -16.04 9.66
CA LYS A 37 79.32 -14.70 9.24
C LYS A 37 80.15 -13.60 9.91
N ASN A 38 80.47 -13.75 11.19
CA ASN A 38 81.34 -12.82 11.91
C ASN A 38 82.79 -12.87 11.38
N THR A 39 83.32 -14.07 11.13
CA THR A 39 84.67 -14.25 10.56
C THR A 39 84.78 -13.71 9.13
N VAL A 40 83.74 -13.86 8.30
CA VAL A 40 83.70 -13.28 6.94
C VAL A 40 83.58 -11.76 7.00
N MET A 41 82.79 -11.20 7.93
CA MET A 41 82.72 -9.75 8.14
C MET A 41 84.06 -9.15 8.63
N GLU A 42 84.85 -9.89 9.41
CA GLU A 42 86.18 -9.45 9.86
C GLU A 42 87.25 -9.55 8.75
N CYS A 43 87.13 -10.51 7.82
CA CYS A 43 88.04 -10.62 6.67
C CYS A 43 87.79 -9.57 5.57
N ASP A 44 86.58 -9.04 5.43
CA ASP A 44 86.24 -7.98 4.45
C ASP A 44 86.63 -6.57 4.93
N ALA A 45 87.16 -6.43 6.15
CA ALA A 45 87.59 -5.17 6.76
C ALA A 45 88.95 -4.64 6.24
N CYS A 46 89.68 -5.44 5.44
CA CYS A 46 90.94 -5.04 4.80
C CYS A 46 90.74 -4.89 3.28
N GLY A 47 89.99 -3.88 2.85
CA GLY A 47 89.57 -3.66 1.46
C GLY A 47 90.71 -3.53 0.44
N MET A 48 91.12 -4.65 -0.17
CA MET A 48 91.81 -4.71 -1.47
C MET A 48 91.51 -6.04 -2.18
N ARG A 49 91.13 -5.98 -3.48
CA ARG A 49 91.32 -7.09 -4.42
C ARG A 49 92.31 -6.65 -5.49
N PRO A 50 93.34 -7.43 -5.81
CA PRO A 50 94.16 -7.19 -6.99
C PRO A 50 93.48 -7.82 -8.21
N GLU A 51 93.06 -7.00 -9.18
CA GLU A 51 92.84 -7.48 -10.55
C GLU A 51 94.16 -7.34 -11.31
N VAL A 52 94.76 -8.48 -11.68
CA VAL A 52 96.01 -8.53 -12.44
C VAL A 52 95.67 -8.52 -13.93
N THR A 53 95.86 -7.38 -14.58
CA THR A 53 95.97 -7.31 -16.04
C THR A 53 97.29 -6.64 -16.42
N GLY A 54 98.37 -7.43 -16.35
CA GLY A 54 99.71 -6.99 -16.75
C GLY A 54 100.49 -6.24 -15.65
N PRO A 55 101.56 -5.49 -16.01
CA PRO A 55 102.58 -5.03 -15.06
C PRO A 55 102.21 -3.78 -14.25
N VAL A 56 100.93 -3.38 -14.22
CA VAL A 56 100.44 -2.23 -13.44
C VAL A 56 99.25 -2.67 -12.58
N ILE A 57 99.36 -2.47 -11.27
CA ILE A 57 98.28 -2.71 -10.31
C ILE A 57 97.47 -1.42 -10.20
N THR A 58 96.25 -1.39 -10.72
CA THR A 58 95.29 -0.30 -10.49
C THR A 58 94.32 -0.66 -9.37
N MET A 59 94.28 0.16 -8.33
CA MET A 59 93.36 0.04 -7.19
C MET A 59 92.07 0.82 -7.46
N THR A 60 90.94 0.13 -7.58
CA THR A 60 89.61 0.76 -7.61
C THR A 60 89.00 0.77 -6.21
N GLN A 61 88.41 1.91 -5.84
CA GLN A 61 87.80 2.14 -4.53
C GLN A 61 86.59 1.21 -4.33
N PHE A 62 86.59 0.42 -3.26
CA PHE A 62 85.43 -0.36 -2.82
C PHE A 62 84.23 0.58 -2.66
N ASN A 63 83.15 0.32 -3.40
CA ASN A 63 81.88 0.98 -3.14
C ASN A 63 81.35 0.41 -1.82
N ARG A 64 81.50 1.17 -0.74
CA ARG A 64 81.27 0.67 0.64
C ARG A 64 79.79 0.37 0.93
N CYS A 65 78.93 0.65 -0.04
CA CYS A 65 77.52 0.31 -0.05
C CYS A 65 77.21 -1.03 -0.77
N VAL A 66 78.21 -1.84 -1.13
CA VAL A 66 78.00 -3.17 -1.75
C VAL A 66 78.82 -4.25 -1.00
N PRO A 67 78.16 -5.26 -0.40
CA PRO A 67 76.71 -5.44 -0.26
C PRO A 67 76.08 -4.35 0.65
N SER A 68 74.82 -3.96 0.39
CA SER A 68 74.17 -2.84 1.11
C SER A 68 74.20 -3.04 2.63
N PRO A 69 74.94 -2.20 3.39
CA PRO A 69 75.02 -2.31 4.84
C PRO A 69 73.82 -1.67 5.55
N CYS A 70 72.97 -0.97 4.81
CA CYS A 70 71.76 -0.31 5.30
C CYS A 70 70.55 -1.25 5.26
N PHE A 71 69.56 -0.96 6.11
CA PHE A 71 68.31 -1.71 6.14
C PHE A 71 67.62 -1.71 4.76
N PRO A 72 66.95 -2.80 4.34
CA PRO A 72 66.30 -2.88 3.03
C PRO A 72 65.40 -1.66 2.74
N GLY A 73 65.65 -0.97 1.62
CA GLY A 73 64.93 0.23 1.22
C GLY A 73 65.49 1.56 1.76
N VAL A 74 66.55 1.53 2.59
CA VAL A 74 67.25 2.73 3.07
C VAL A 74 68.39 3.12 2.11
N PRO A 75 68.46 4.37 1.63
CA PRO A 75 69.54 4.82 0.77
C PRO A 75 70.88 4.85 1.53
N CYS A 76 71.92 4.28 0.92
CA CYS A 76 73.28 4.29 1.42
C CYS A 76 74.10 5.40 0.74
N SER A 77 74.85 6.18 1.52
CA SER A 77 75.73 7.25 1.04
C SER A 77 77.14 7.10 1.61
N GLU A 78 78.17 7.34 0.80
CA GLU A 78 79.55 7.33 1.29
C GLU A 78 79.86 8.61 2.07
N SER A 79 80.55 8.49 3.19
CA SER A 79 81.01 9.63 4.00
C SER A 79 82.49 9.45 4.33
N GLY A 80 83.25 10.53 4.53
CA GLY A 80 84.72 10.56 4.56
C GLY A 80 85.45 9.65 5.56
N GLY A 81 84.73 8.85 6.36
CA GLY A 81 85.27 7.80 7.22
C GLY A 81 84.52 6.45 7.17
N GLY A 82 83.56 6.23 6.26
CA GLY A 82 82.72 5.02 6.26
C GLY A 82 81.53 5.08 5.30
N PHE A 83 80.45 4.40 5.66
CA PHE A 83 79.14 4.52 5.00
C PHE A 83 78.14 5.18 5.96
N ARG A 84 77.15 5.88 5.42
CA ARG A 84 76.05 6.48 6.17
C ARG A 84 74.73 6.06 5.56
N CYS A 85 73.88 5.46 6.39
CA CYS A 85 72.52 5.11 6.02
C CYS A 85 71.58 6.30 6.23
N GLY A 86 70.64 6.45 5.31
CA GLY A 86 69.54 7.41 5.43
C GLY A 86 68.54 7.06 6.54
N PRO A 87 67.44 7.82 6.67
CA PRO A 87 66.38 7.50 7.61
C PRO A 87 65.71 6.17 7.25
N CYS A 88 65.17 5.47 8.27
CA CYS A 88 64.39 4.26 8.05
C CYS A 88 63.17 4.54 7.15
N PRO A 89 62.67 3.54 6.39
CA PRO A 89 61.49 3.70 5.55
C PRO A 89 60.26 4.03 6.40
N ALA A 90 59.20 4.57 5.76
CA ALA A 90 57.95 4.85 6.46
C ALA A 90 57.41 3.56 7.13
N GLY A 91 56.94 3.68 8.38
CA GLY A 91 56.52 2.53 9.20
C GLY A 91 57.64 1.92 10.04
N TYR A 92 58.87 2.42 9.93
CA TYR A 92 60.00 1.94 10.73
C TYR A 92 60.69 3.05 11.51
N SER A 93 61.27 2.68 12.65
CA SER A 93 62.07 3.54 13.53
C SER A 93 63.44 2.93 13.74
N GLY A 94 64.49 3.75 13.80
CA GLY A 94 65.85 3.26 13.96
C GLY A 94 66.91 4.22 13.43
N ASN A 95 68.14 3.71 13.32
CA ASN A 95 69.32 4.48 12.92
C ASN A 95 69.69 4.30 11.43
N GLY A 96 68.83 3.67 10.63
CA GLY A 96 69.05 3.42 9.20
C GLY A 96 69.83 2.15 8.87
N THR A 97 70.61 1.60 9.80
CA THR A 97 71.22 0.27 9.69
C THR A 97 70.35 -0.81 10.32
N HIS A 98 69.76 -0.51 11.47
CA HIS A 98 68.77 -1.36 12.15
C HIS A 98 67.47 -0.59 12.29
N CYS A 99 66.45 -1.02 11.55
CA CYS A 99 65.12 -0.44 11.58
C CYS A 99 64.14 -1.45 12.17
N SER A 100 63.42 -1.04 13.21
CA SER A 100 62.33 -1.81 13.82
C SER A 100 60.99 -1.22 13.41
N ASP A 101 60.04 -2.10 13.15
CA ASP A 101 58.66 -1.74 12.85
C ASP A 101 58.05 -0.83 13.94
N ILE A 102 57.34 0.21 13.53
CA ILE A 102 56.63 1.12 14.41
C ILE A 102 55.28 0.50 14.72
N ASN A 103 54.91 0.43 15.99
CA ASN A 103 53.55 0.05 16.33
C ASN A 103 52.61 1.26 16.25
N GLU A 104 51.94 1.44 15.10
CA GLU A 104 51.01 2.55 14.90
C GLU A 104 49.70 2.42 15.70
N CYS A 105 49.35 1.21 16.16
CA CYS A 105 48.15 0.99 16.98
C CYS A 105 48.16 1.76 18.30
N ASN A 106 49.34 2.17 18.79
CA ASN A 106 49.48 3.04 19.96
C ASN A 106 48.83 4.42 19.76
N ALA A 107 48.58 4.85 18.52
CA ALA A 107 47.88 6.10 18.22
C ALA A 107 46.35 5.98 18.31
N ASN A 108 45.81 4.78 18.55
CA ASN A 108 44.38 4.45 18.51
C ASN A 108 43.69 4.94 17.22
N PRO A 109 44.15 4.50 16.03
CA PRO A 109 43.57 4.91 14.75
C PRO A 109 42.20 4.28 14.46
N CYS A 110 41.88 3.14 15.07
CA CYS A 110 40.64 2.39 14.82
C CYS A 110 39.46 2.91 15.64
N PHE A 111 38.25 2.61 15.17
CA PHE A 111 37.02 3.00 15.85
C PHE A 111 36.92 2.33 17.24
N PRO A 112 36.29 2.94 18.25
CA PRO A 112 36.17 2.33 19.58
C PRO A 112 35.58 0.91 19.50
N LYS A 113 36.24 -0.04 20.19
CA LYS A 113 35.92 -1.48 20.19
C LYS A 113 36.26 -2.23 18.90
N VAL A 114 36.89 -1.59 17.91
CA VAL A 114 37.51 -2.27 16.76
C VAL A 114 38.96 -2.63 17.10
N GLN A 115 39.37 -3.84 16.73
CA GLN A 115 40.73 -4.30 16.93
C GLN A 115 41.68 -3.64 15.93
N CYS A 116 42.79 -3.10 16.43
CA CYS A 116 43.90 -2.62 15.62
C CYS A 116 44.95 -3.71 15.48
N ILE A 117 45.39 -3.98 14.26
CA ILE A 117 46.40 -4.99 13.94
C ILE A 117 47.63 -4.28 13.38
N ASN A 118 48.72 -4.38 14.12
CA ASN A 118 50.02 -3.89 13.67
C ASN A 118 50.57 -4.83 12.58
N THR A 119 50.88 -4.29 11.40
CA THR A 119 51.46 -5.00 10.28
C THR A 119 52.91 -4.60 10.08
N ASN A 120 53.69 -5.39 9.36
CA ASN A 120 55.06 -5.03 9.05
C ASN A 120 55.22 -4.94 7.51
N PRO A 121 55.20 -3.74 6.91
CA PRO A 121 55.05 -2.42 7.53
C PRO A 121 53.60 -1.98 7.82
N GLY A 122 53.40 -1.10 8.79
CA GLY A 122 52.19 -0.28 8.97
C GLY A 122 51.14 -0.86 9.92
N PHE A 123 49.87 -0.51 9.71
CA PHE A 123 48.77 -1.06 10.47
C PHE A 123 47.51 -1.21 9.62
N ARG A 124 46.58 -2.03 10.11
CA ARG A 124 45.21 -2.07 9.63
C ARG A 124 44.23 -2.17 10.79
N CYS A 125 43.07 -1.55 10.62
CA CYS A 125 41.93 -1.75 11.49
C CYS A 125 41.07 -2.88 10.98
N ASP A 126 40.46 -3.64 11.88
CA ASP A 126 39.40 -4.56 11.51
C ASP A 126 38.15 -3.81 10.99
N PRO A 127 37.21 -4.51 10.33
CA PRO A 127 35.96 -3.92 9.89
C PRO A 127 35.15 -3.30 11.03
N CYS A 128 34.23 -2.39 10.69
CA CYS A 128 33.33 -1.78 11.66
C CYS A 128 32.53 -2.85 12.43
N PRO A 129 32.18 -2.58 13.71
CA PRO A 129 31.40 -3.52 14.51
C PRO A 129 30.04 -3.84 13.86
N PRO A 130 29.39 -4.97 14.22
CA PRO A 130 28.05 -5.28 13.75
C PRO A 130 27.07 -4.11 13.97
N GLY A 131 26.26 -3.79 12.96
CA GLY A 131 25.33 -2.64 12.97
C GLY A 131 25.96 -1.31 12.54
N PHE A 132 27.26 -1.29 12.22
CA PHE A 132 27.94 -0.12 11.68
C PHE A 132 28.58 -0.42 10.33
N THR A 133 28.63 0.60 9.47
CA THR A 133 29.31 0.55 8.17
C THR A 133 30.38 1.64 8.11
N GLY A 134 31.44 1.39 7.35
CA GLY A 134 32.55 2.33 7.22
C GLY A 134 33.64 1.76 6.32
N GLN A 135 34.54 2.63 5.87
CA GLN A 135 35.67 2.21 5.08
C GLN A 135 36.72 1.51 5.97
N LEU A 136 37.41 0.52 5.38
CA LEU A 136 38.55 -0.12 6.02
C LEU A 136 39.70 0.88 6.08
N LEU A 137 40.35 1.00 7.25
CA LEU A 137 41.50 1.88 7.43
C LEU A 137 42.77 1.05 7.51
N GLU A 138 43.68 1.27 6.56
CA GLU A 138 45.05 0.76 6.58
C GLU A 138 46.02 1.88 6.16
N GLY A 139 47.25 1.81 6.66
CA GLY A 139 48.25 2.82 6.34
C GLY A 139 49.58 2.56 7.01
N VAL A 140 50.56 3.40 6.68
CA VAL A 140 51.94 3.23 7.13
C VAL A 140 52.42 4.49 7.84
N GLY A 141 53.01 4.31 9.01
CA GLY A 141 53.65 5.39 9.78
C GLY A 141 52.72 6.12 10.75
N LEU A 142 53.31 6.57 11.85
CA LEU A 142 52.59 7.19 12.97
C LEU A 142 51.88 8.50 12.61
N ALA A 143 52.40 9.26 11.64
CA ALA A 143 51.77 10.50 11.18
C ALA A 143 50.43 10.21 10.48
N PHE A 144 50.38 9.15 9.67
CA PHE A 144 49.15 8.72 9.00
C PHE A 144 48.12 8.21 10.00
N ALA A 145 48.54 7.39 10.97
CA ALA A 145 47.68 6.83 12.01
C ALA A 145 47.07 7.90 12.95
N ARG A 146 47.75 9.04 13.14
CA ARG A 146 47.21 10.16 13.94
C ARG A 146 46.23 11.03 13.16
N ALA A 147 46.48 11.21 11.86
CA ALA A 147 45.67 12.06 10.99
C ALA A 147 44.39 11.36 10.50
N ASN A 148 44.46 10.04 10.27
CA ASN A 148 43.37 9.26 9.71
C ASN A 148 42.84 8.30 10.77
N LYS A 149 41.59 8.54 11.20
CA LYS A 149 40.88 7.67 12.13
C LYS A 149 39.75 6.94 11.40
N GLN A 150 39.51 5.70 11.76
CA GLN A 150 38.43 4.91 11.20
C GLN A 150 37.09 5.51 11.65
N VAL A 151 36.21 5.78 10.69
CA VAL A 151 34.87 6.29 10.93
C VAL A 151 33.87 5.19 10.65
N CYS A 152 33.12 4.80 11.67
CA CYS A 152 32.02 3.86 11.56
C CYS A 152 30.70 4.61 11.79
N THR A 153 29.83 4.56 10.79
CA THR A 153 28.48 5.15 10.84
C THR A 153 27.45 4.08 11.08
N ASP A 154 26.42 4.43 11.84
CA ASP A 154 25.28 3.56 12.10
C ASP A 154 24.59 3.12 10.80
N ILE A 155 24.26 1.84 10.68
CA ILE A 155 23.47 1.33 9.57
C ILE A 155 22.00 1.54 9.92
N ASN A 156 21.26 2.28 9.11
CA ASN A 156 19.81 2.34 9.28
C ASN A 156 19.15 1.09 8.68
N GLU A 157 18.90 0.08 9.51
CA GLU A 157 18.31 -1.19 9.04
C GLU A 157 16.86 -1.02 8.57
N CYS A 158 16.17 0.05 9.02
CA CYS A 158 14.81 0.37 8.63
C CYS A 158 14.71 0.90 7.18
N GLU A 159 15.74 1.59 6.68
CA GLU A 159 15.78 2.12 5.29
C GLU A 159 16.37 1.12 4.31
N THR A 160 17.34 0.32 4.75
CA THR A 160 18.04 -0.66 3.90
C THR A 160 17.24 -1.95 3.68
N GLY A 161 16.08 -2.11 4.34
CA GLY A 161 15.28 -3.34 4.29
C GLY A 161 15.92 -4.54 5.01
N ALA A 162 17.00 -4.30 5.75
CA ALA A 162 17.68 -5.32 6.56
C ALA A 162 16.92 -5.66 7.86
N ALA A 163 15.94 -4.84 8.26
CA ALA A 163 15.08 -5.05 9.43
C ALA A 163 14.07 -6.21 9.28
N ARG A 164 14.52 -7.38 8.84
CA ARG A 164 13.68 -8.57 8.54
C ARG A 164 13.03 -9.19 9.77
N ASN A 165 13.55 -8.89 10.96
CA ASN A 165 13.04 -9.46 12.21
C ASN A 165 11.84 -8.68 12.81
N CYS A 166 11.41 -7.57 12.20
CA CYS A 166 10.17 -6.91 12.60
C CYS A 166 8.97 -7.55 11.91
N VAL A 167 7.88 -7.76 12.66
CA VAL A 167 6.66 -8.28 12.04
C VAL A 167 6.18 -7.32 10.94
N PRO A 168 5.64 -7.84 9.82
CA PRO A 168 5.03 -7.01 8.79
C PRO A 168 4.01 -6.05 9.40
N ASN A 169 3.95 -4.81 8.90
CA ASN A 169 3.07 -3.74 9.40
C ASN A 169 3.37 -3.22 10.81
N SER A 170 4.55 -3.51 11.37
CA SER A 170 5.06 -2.80 12.55
C SER A 170 5.95 -1.61 12.19
N ILE A 171 6.12 -0.69 13.14
CA ILE A 171 7.01 0.48 13.00
C ILE A 171 8.44 0.04 13.33
N CYS A 172 9.37 0.22 12.40
CA CYS A 172 10.80 0.03 12.67
C CYS A 172 11.40 1.31 13.26
N ILE A 173 12.15 1.19 14.35
CA ILE A 173 12.82 2.31 15.03
C ILE A 173 14.32 2.04 15.01
N ASN A 174 15.07 2.85 14.25
CA ASN A 174 16.52 2.74 14.17
C ASN A 174 17.17 3.16 15.50
N THR A 175 18.17 2.42 15.95
CA THR A 175 18.95 2.70 17.17
C THR A 175 20.44 2.61 16.86
N ARG A 176 21.31 3.18 17.71
CA ARG A 176 22.75 3.11 17.43
C ARG A 176 23.27 1.66 17.54
N GLY A 177 23.76 1.12 16.43
CA GLY A 177 24.29 -0.22 16.24
C GLY A 177 23.23 -1.31 16.07
N SER A 178 21.93 -0.97 15.95
CA SER A 178 20.85 -1.94 15.79
C SER A 178 19.50 -1.26 15.48
N TYR A 179 18.41 -2.02 15.45
CA TYR A 179 17.05 -1.48 15.37
C TYR A 179 16.14 -2.18 16.39
N LYS A 180 15.05 -1.51 16.75
CA LYS A 180 13.97 -2.11 17.54
C LYS A 180 12.65 -2.03 16.80
N CYS A 181 11.85 -3.07 16.97
CA CYS A 181 10.51 -3.11 16.39
C CYS A 181 9.52 -2.47 17.39
N GLY A 182 8.90 -1.39 16.96
CA GLY A 182 7.90 -0.63 17.69
C GLY A 182 6.49 -1.23 17.57
N PRO A 183 5.46 -0.44 17.92
CA PRO A 183 4.07 -0.88 17.83
C PRO A 183 3.65 -1.07 16.37
N CYS A 184 2.46 -1.67 16.18
CA CYS A 184 1.84 -1.77 14.87
C CYS A 184 1.60 -0.37 14.27
N LYS A 185 1.71 -0.26 12.95
CA LYS A 185 1.36 0.95 12.20
C LYS A 185 -0.12 1.32 12.44
N PRO A 186 -0.51 2.60 12.27
CA PRO A 186 -1.92 3.00 12.35
C PRO A 186 -2.83 2.10 11.48
N GLY A 187 -3.92 1.61 12.05
CA GLY A 187 -4.85 0.66 11.40
C GLY A 187 -4.53 -0.83 11.60
N PHE A 188 -3.48 -1.16 12.35
CA PHE A 188 -3.10 -2.54 12.66
C PHE A 188 -3.08 -2.76 14.18
N VAL A 189 -3.54 -3.93 14.63
CA VAL A 189 -3.53 -4.33 16.05
C VAL A 189 -2.84 -5.68 16.19
N GLY A 190 -2.12 -5.81 17.30
CA GLY A 190 -1.30 -6.97 17.62
C GLY A 190 0.02 -6.54 18.26
N ASP A 191 0.96 -7.46 18.28
CA ASP A 191 2.32 -7.24 18.77
C ASP A 191 3.35 -7.97 17.90
N GLN A 192 4.62 -7.94 18.31
CA GLN A 192 5.71 -8.61 17.61
C GLN A 192 5.65 -10.15 17.70
N SER A 193 4.80 -10.72 18.57
CA SER A 193 4.70 -12.16 18.81
C SER A 193 3.52 -12.80 18.06
N SER A 194 2.38 -12.10 18.07
CA SER A 194 1.09 -12.50 17.49
C SER A 194 0.89 -11.95 16.07
N GLY A 195 1.76 -11.02 15.66
CA GLY A 195 1.77 -10.34 14.36
C GLY A 195 0.82 -9.15 14.32
N CYS A 196 1.21 -8.08 13.62
CA CYS A 196 0.35 -6.93 13.36
C CYS A 196 -0.66 -7.28 12.25
N ARG A 197 -1.90 -7.55 12.64
CA ARG A 197 -2.99 -7.84 11.71
C ARG A 197 -3.74 -6.55 11.40
N SER A 198 -4.25 -6.43 10.18
CA SER A 198 -5.14 -5.32 9.87
C SER A 198 -6.30 -5.40 10.85
N GLN A 199 -6.45 -4.37 11.66
CA GLN A 199 -7.70 -4.22 12.36
C GLN A 199 -8.70 -3.86 11.26
N PRO A 200 -9.81 -4.59 11.09
CA PRO A 200 -11.00 -3.95 10.53
C PRO A 200 -11.19 -2.72 11.41
N ALA A 201 -11.11 -1.51 10.82
CA ALA A 201 -11.15 -0.24 11.53
C ALA A 201 -12.06 -0.38 12.76
N ALA A 202 -11.58 -0.11 13.97
CA ALA A 202 -12.35 -0.33 15.19
C ALA A 202 -13.79 0.18 15.00
N GLY A 203 -14.76 -0.74 14.81
CA GLY A 203 -16.11 -0.40 14.31
C GLY A 203 -16.51 -0.92 12.91
N SER A 204 -15.72 -1.75 12.21
CA SER A 204 -16.16 -2.38 10.96
C SER A 204 -17.38 -3.25 11.23
N ARG A 205 -18.55 -2.73 10.87
CA ARG A 205 -19.83 -3.43 11.04
C ARG A 205 -19.80 -4.69 10.22
N ARG A 206 -20.34 -5.75 10.81
CA ARG A 206 -20.52 -7.03 10.12
C ARG A 206 -21.94 -7.10 9.61
N CYS A 207 -22.11 -7.72 8.45
CA CYS A 207 -23.42 -8.12 7.97
C CYS A 207 -23.97 -9.28 8.84
N PRO A 208 -25.27 -9.60 8.76
CA PRO A 208 -25.88 -10.73 9.49
C PRO A 208 -25.17 -12.08 9.29
N ASN A 209 -24.49 -12.29 8.16
CA ASN A 209 -23.71 -13.50 7.85
C ASN A 209 -22.29 -13.51 8.48
N GLY A 210 -21.88 -12.46 9.19
CA GLY A 210 -20.58 -12.33 9.85
C GLY A 210 -19.45 -11.75 8.99
N GLU A 211 -19.69 -11.51 7.70
CA GLU A 211 -18.75 -10.86 6.78
C GLU A 211 -18.61 -9.36 7.08
N ILE A 212 -17.50 -8.77 6.66
CA ILE A 212 -17.27 -7.32 6.82
C ILE A 212 -18.22 -6.58 5.89
N SER A 213 -18.99 -5.64 6.43
CA SER A 213 -19.96 -4.89 5.64
C SER A 213 -19.27 -3.97 4.63
N PRO A 214 -19.62 -4.06 3.32
CA PRO A 214 -19.15 -3.14 2.30
C PRO A 214 -19.99 -1.84 2.25
N CYS A 215 -21.06 -1.76 3.04
CA CYS A 215 -22.05 -0.68 2.98
C CYS A 215 -21.53 0.62 3.62
N HIS A 216 -22.18 1.73 3.28
CA HIS A 216 -21.90 3.02 3.89
C HIS A 216 -22.08 2.97 5.42
N GLU A 217 -21.40 3.85 6.16
CA GLU A 217 -21.59 3.95 7.62
C GLU A 217 -23.00 4.41 8.03
N LYS A 218 -23.83 4.85 7.09
CA LYS A 218 -25.24 5.18 7.30
C LYS A 218 -26.16 4.25 6.51
N ALA A 219 -25.70 3.04 6.24
CA ALA A 219 -26.46 1.99 5.61
C ALA A 219 -26.49 0.73 6.47
N GLU A 220 -27.58 0.00 6.31
CA GLU A 220 -27.77 -1.36 6.78
C GLU A 220 -27.36 -2.35 5.69
N CYS A 221 -26.72 -3.44 6.12
CA CYS A 221 -26.33 -4.55 5.25
C CYS A 221 -27.39 -5.64 5.31
N ILE A 222 -27.98 -5.93 4.15
CA ILE A 222 -29.06 -6.90 3.99
C ILE A 222 -28.49 -8.11 3.23
N VAL A 223 -28.74 -9.31 3.76
CA VAL A 223 -28.37 -10.57 3.10
C VAL A 223 -29.59 -11.07 2.35
N GLU A 224 -29.51 -11.09 1.03
CA GLU A 224 -30.58 -11.56 0.16
C GLU A 224 -30.71 -13.09 0.23
N ARG A 225 -31.83 -13.62 -0.28
CA ARG A 225 -32.12 -15.07 -0.23
C ARG A 225 -31.10 -15.92 -1.00
N ASP A 226 -30.45 -15.35 -2.00
CA ASP A 226 -29.39 -15.98 -2.80
C ASP A 226 -28.00 -15.88 -2.15
N GLY A 227 -27.90 -15.25 -0.98
CA GLY A 227 -26.65 -15.00 -0.26
C GLY A 227 -25.89 -13.76 -0.75
N SER A 228 -26.40 -13.02 -1.73
CA SER A 228 -25.83 -11.75 -2.14
C SER A 228 -26.05 -10.68 -1.06
N LEU A 229 -25.18 -9.67 -1.04
CA LEU A 229 -25.26 -8.55 -0.11
C LEU A 229 -25.86 -7.34 -0.83
N SER A 230 -26.91 -6.77 -0.25
CA SER A 230 -27.45 -5.48 -0.64
C SER A 230 -27.27 -4.47 0.49
N CYS A 231 -27.17 -3.19 0.14
CA CYS A 231 -27.00 -2.10 1.10
C CYS A 231 -28.19 -1.16 0.98
N GLN A 232 -28.78 -0.79 2.11
CA GLN A 232 -29.88 0.17 2.15
C GLN A 232 -29.53 1.30 3.12
N CYS A 233 -29.67 2.55 2.70
CA CYS A 233 -29.46 3.68 3.59
C CYS A 233 -30.47 3.64 4.75
N LEU A 234 -30.02 4.06 5.93
CA LEU A 234 -30.86 4.16 7.12
C LEU A 234 -31.88 5.29 6.97
N VAL A 235 -32.96 5.26 7.76
CA VAL A 235 -33.97 6.34 7.80
C VAL A 235 -33.32 7.70 8.05
N GLY A 236 -33.72 8.72 7.28
CA GLY A 236 -33.10 10.05 7.25
C GLY A 236 -31.83 10.13 6.38
N TRP A 237 -31.57 9.09 5.58
CA TRP A 237 -30.48 9.03 4.61
C TRP A 237 -30.96 8.38 3.30
N ALA A 238 -30.44 8.88 2.19
CA ALA A 238 -30.78 8.40 0.85
C ALA A 238 -29.53 8.18 -0.02
N GLY A 239 -29.65 7.30 -1.01
CA GLY A 239 -28.54 6.91 -1.87
C GLY A 239 -28.64 5.47 -2.37
N ASN A 240 -27.51 4.91 -2.79
CA ASN A 240 -27.43 3.53 -3.27
C ASN A 240 -26.98 2.52 -2.19
N GLY A 241 -26.92 2.95 -0.93
CA GLY A 241 -26.50 2.12 0.21
C GLY A 241 -24.98 1.97 0.38
N TYR A 242 -24.21 2.11 -0.69
CA TYR A 242 -22.74 2.21 -0.63
C TYR A 242 -22.28 3.64 -0.38
N VAL A 243 -23.08 4.59 -0.86
CA VAL A 243 -22.98 6.03 -0.57
C VAL A 243 -24.34 6.48 -0.10
N CYS A 244 -24.40 7.13 1.07
CA CYS A 244 -25.62 7.70 1.60
C CYS A 244 -25.40 9.18 1.95
N GLY A 245 -26.29 10.03 1.45
CA GLY A 245 -26.43 11.44 1.80
C GLY A 245 -27.55 11.64 2.81
N LYS A 246 -27.59 12.83 3.41
CA LYS A 246 -28.70 13.24 4.28
C LYS A 246 -29.98 13.37 3.44
N ASP A 247 -31.08 12.95 4.02
CA ASP A 247 -32.43 13.00 3.44
C ASP A 247 -33.34 13.57 4.54
N THR A 248 -33.82 14.79 4.33
CA THR A 248 -34.48 15.60 5.36
C THR A 248 -35.96 15.25 5.53
N ASP A 249 -36.63 14.90 4.44
CA ASP A 249 -38.07 14.68 4.38
C ASP A 249 -38.45 13.21 4.15
N ILE A 250 -37.45 12.34 3.99
CA ILE A 250 -37.54 10.88 4.05
C ILE A 250 -38.31 10.33 2.85
N ASP A 251 -38.07 10.89 1.67
CA ASP A 251 -38.65 10.42 0.42
C ASP A 251 -37.72 9.47 -0.36
N GLY A 252 -36.50 9.26 0.14
CA GLY A 252 -35.51 8.37 -0.46
C GLY A 252 -34.60 9.03 -1.49
N VAL A 253 -34.59 10.36 -1.60
CA VAL A 253 -33.67 11.15 -2.42
C VAL A 253 -32.84 12.09 -1.53
N PRO A 254 -31.51 12.20 -1.74
CA PRO A 254 -30.68 12.96 -0.82
C PRO A 254 -30.74 14.47 -1.08
N ASP A 255 -30.69 15.27 0.00
CA ASP A 255 -30.68 16.75 0.00
C ASP A 255 -29.66 17.34 -1.00
N GLU A 256 -28.55 16.62 -1.22
CA GLU A 256 -27.44 17.01 -2.08
C GLU A 256 -26.97 15.85 -2.95
N LYS A 257 -26.40 16.19 -4.11
CA LYS A 257 -25.91 15.21 -5.07
C LYS A 257 -24.75 14.39 -4.49
N GLN A 258 -24.89 13.06 -4.50
CA GLN A 258 -23.90 12.13 -3.98
C GLN A 258 -22.90 11.66 -5.06
N ARG A 259 -21.76 11.12 -4.62
CA ARG A 259 -20.67 10.63 -5.51
C ARG A 259 -20.97 9.23 -6.06
N CYS A 260 -22.10 9.09 -6.73
CA CYS A 260 -22.52 7.87 -7.42
C CYS A 260 -23.32 8.22 -8.67
N SER A 261 -23.34 7.30 -9.64
CA SER A 261 -24.03 7.49 -10.92
C SER A 261 -25.52 7.11 -10.86
N ASP A 262 -25.95 6.45 -9.78
CA ASP A 262 -27.33 6.00 -9.60
C ASP A 262 -28.31 7.17 -9.52
N LYS A 263 -29.54 6.96 -10.01
CA LYS A 263 -30.61 7.98 -9.91
C LYS A 263 -30.92 8.36 -8.46
N LYS A 264 -30.83 7.39 -7.53
CA LYS A 264 -30.99 7.59 -6.08
C LYS A 264 -29.92 8.48 -5.43
N CYS A 265 -28.89 8.87 -6.19
CA CYS A 265 -27.82 9.75 -5.75
C CYS A 265 -27.94 11.18 -6.30
N ARG A 266 -28.99 11.45 -7.08
CA ARG A 266 -29.27 12.81 -7.57
C ARG A 266 -29.69 13.69 -6.40
N LYS A 267 -29.48 15.00 -6.56
CA LYS A 267 -29.95 15.98 -5.60
C LYS A 267 -31.47 16.01 -5.65
N ASP A 268 -32.09 16.06 -4.48
CA ASP A 268 -33.50 16.31 -4.33
C ASP A 268 -33.88 17.73 -4.81
N ASN A 269 -34.89 17.79 -5.68
CA ASN A 269 -35.48 19.03 -6.20
C ASN A 269 -36.52 19.66 -5.24
N CYS A 270 -36.92 18.97 -4.16
CA CYS A 270 -37.79 19.48 -3.10
C CYS A 270 -37.38 19.03 -1.69
N VAL A 271 -36.17 19.38 -1.23
CA VAL A 271 -35.51 19.03 0.06
C VAL A 271 -36.36 18.97 1.35
N THR A 272 -37.53 19.61 1.40
CA THR A 272 -38.39 19.63 2.58
C THR A 272 -39.81 19.12 2.35
N VAL A 273 -40.14 18.71 1.13
CA VAL A 273 -41.47 18.27 0.71
C VAL A 273 -41.32 16.92 0.04
N PRO A 274 -41.76 15.82 0.70
CA PRO A 274 -41.52 14.48 0.18
C PRO A 274 -42.07 14.30 -1.23
N ASN A 275 -41.20 14.04 -2.21
CA ASN A 275 -41.58 13.88 -3.61
C ASN A 275 -40.71 12.84 -4.33
N SER A 276 -40.64 11.62 -3.79
CA SER A 276 -39.80 10.50 -4.26
C SER A 276 -39.74 10.19 -5.77
N GLY A 277 -40.71 10.66 -6.57
CA GLY A 277 -40.69 10.58 -8.03
C GLY A 277 -39.77 11.61 -8.72
N GLN A 278 -39.44 12.71 -8.04
CA GLN A 278 -38.67 13.85 -8.51
C GLN A 278 -39.18 14.40 -9.84
N GLU A 279 -40.51 14.47 -9.99
CA GLU A 279 -41.15 15.16 -11.09
C GLU A 279 -40.78 16.66 -11.09
N ASP A 280 -40.60 17.20 -12.29
CA ASP A 280 -40.05 18.53 -12.59
C ASP A 280 -40.41 18.84 -14.06
N ALA A 281 -41.62 19.37 -14.26
CA ALA A 281 -42.25 19.48 -15.58
C ALA A 281 -41.52 20.48 -16.48
N ASP A 282 -41.01 21.59 -15.91
CA ASP A 282 -40.34 22.64 -16.65
C ASP A 282 -38.79 22.53 -16.67
N ARG A 283 -38.22 21.69 -15.79
CA ARG A 283 -36.79 21.39 -15.65
C ARG A 283 -35.94 22.56 -15.20
N ASP A 284 -36.49 23.46 -14.40
CA ASP A 284 -35.73 24.53 -13.76
C ASP A 284 -34.91 24.04 -12.54
N GLY A 285 -35.20 22.83 -12.05
CA GLY A 285 -34.53 22.16 -10.94
C GLY A 285 -35.23 22.32 -9.59
N ILE A 286 -36.41 22.96 -9.55
CA ILE A 286 -37.40 22.93 -8.47
C ILE A 286 -38.40 21.83 -8.84
N GLY A 287 -38.77 20.97 -7.89
CA GLY A 287 -39.72 19.89 -8.20
C GLY A 287 -41.17 20.36 -8.15
N ASP A 288 -42.03 19.69 -8.93
CA ASP A 288 -43.47 20.01 -9.03
C ASP A 288 -44.17 20.14 -7.66
N ALA A 289 -43.72 19.38 -6.66
CA ALA A 289 -44.30 19.37 -5.32
C ALA A 289 -44.01 20.64 -4.49
N CYS A 290 -42.96 21.39 -4.84
CA CYS A 290 -42.51 22.59 -4.13
C CYS A 290 -42.32 23.79 -5.06
N ASP A 291 -42.76 23.67 -6.31
CA ASP A 291 -42.83 24.76 -7.27
C ASP A 291 -44.19 25.48 -7.16
N ASP A 292 -44.18 26.80 -7.29
CA ASP A 292 -45.38 27.65 -7.32
C ASP A 292 -45.96 27.75 -8.76
N ASP A 293 -45.17 27.44 -9.79
CA ASP A 293 -45.48 27.47 -11.23
C ASP A 293 -44.77 26.29 -11.92
N ALA A 294 -45.35 25.09 -11.78
CA ALA A 294 -44.65 23.82 -12.07
C ALA A 294 -44.30 23.63 -13.55
N ASP A 295 -45.03 24.26 -14.48
CA ASP A 295 -44.73 24.19 -15.91
C ASP A 295 -43.98 25.41 -16.46
N GLY A 296 -43.83 26.47 -15.65
CA GLY A 296 -43.06 27.68 -15.95
C GLY A 296 -43.67 28.52 -17.07
N ASP A 297 -44.99 28.53 -17.24
CA ASP A 297 -45.69 29.35 -18.23
C ASP A 297 -46.04 30.77 -17.74
N GLY A 298 -45.83 31.04 -16.44
CA GLY A 298 -46.04 32.32 -15.79
C GLY A 298 -47.39 32.44 -15.06
N ILE A 299 -48.16 31.37 -14.98
CA ILE A 299 -49.44 31.30 -14.26
C ILE A 299 -49.25 30.41 -13.02
N PRO A 300 -49.50 30.92 -11.80
CA PRO A 300 -49.34 30.11 -10.59
C PRO A 300 -50.25 28.88 -10.58
N ASN A 301 -49.78 27.76 -10.03
CA ASN A 301 -50.47 26.46 -9.98
C ASN A 301 -51.93 26.53 -9.47
N ALA A 302 -52.25 27.47 -8.59
CA ALA A 302 -53.60 27.65 -8.03
C ALA A 302 -54.60 28.32 -8.99
N GLU A 303 -54.10 29.01 -10.02
CA GLU A 303 -54.89 29.73 -11.02
C GLU A 303 -54.81 29.06 -12.41
N ASP A 304 -53.90 28.10 -12.56
CA ASP A 304 -53.64 27.37 -13.80
C ASP A 304 -54.59 26.17 -13.98
N ASN A 305 -55.27 26.11 -15.13
CA ASN A 305 -56.11 24.98 -15.51
C ASN A 305 -55.34 23.81 -16.16
N CYS A 306 -54.02 23.92 -16.34
CA CYS A 306 -53.12 22.86 -16.79
C CYS A 306 -51.74 22.91 -16.11
N VAL A 307 -51.73 22.80 -14.77
CA VAL A 307 -50.57 22.87 -13.85
C VAL A 307 -49.22 22.28 -14.34
N TYR A 308 -49.25 21.24 -15.19
CA TYR A 308 -48.05 20.55 -15.67
C TYR A 308 -47.83 20.68 -17.20
N THR A 309 -48.56 21.55 -17.89
CA THR A 309 -48.53 21.67 -19.36
C THR A 309 -48.76 23.10 -19.82
N ARG A 310 -47.65 23.74 -20.22
CA ARG A 310 -47.59 25.16 -20.58
C ARG A 310 -48.74 25.60 -21.48
N ASN A 311 -49.58 26.49 -20.97
CA ASN A 311 -50.76 26.99 -21.66
C ASN A 311 -51.15 28.41 -21.19
N ALA A 312 -50.25 29.37 -21.38
CA ALA A 312 -50.44 30.76 -20.97
C ALA A 312 -51.72 31.47 -21.50
N ASP A 313 -52.47 30.87 -22.44
CA ASP A 313 -53.75 31.39 -22.90
C ASP A 313 -54.98 30.85 -22.15
N GLN A 314 -54.80 29.85 -21.27
CA GLN A 314 -55.78 29.29 -20.34
C GLN A 314 -57.13 28.94 -21.00
N ARG A 315 -57.12 28.53 -22.28
CA ARG A 315 -58.36 28.15 -22.95
C ARG A 315 -58.96 26.91 -22.32
N ASN A 316 -60.28 26.92 -22.21
CA ASN A 316 -61.08 25.82 -21.67
C ASN A 316 -62.45 25.87 -22.33
N ALA A 317 -62.64 25.05 -23.37
CA ALA A 317 -63.77 25.12 -24.28
C ALA A 317 -65.09 24.64 -23.65
N ASP A 318 -65.04 23.61 -22.83
CA ASP A 318 -66.24 23.03 -22.20
C ASP A 318 -66.48 23.53 -20.76
N ARG A 319 -65.48 24.18 -20.16
CA ARG A 319 -65.49 24.76 -18.80
C ARG A 319 -65.55 23.70 -17.72
N ASP A 320 -64.79 22.63 -17.87
CA ASP A 320 -64.47 21.71 -16.80
C ASP A 320 -63.22 22.19 -16.03
N ASN A 321 -62.58 21.35 -15.21
CA ASN A 321 -61.41 21.76 -14.41
C ASN A 321 -60.09 21.81 -15.21
N PHE A 322 -60.04 21.24 -16.41
CA PHE A 322 -58.84 21.09 -17.22
C PHE A 322 -58.89 22.04 -18.43
N GLY A 323 -57.76 22.65 -18.77
CA GLY A 323 -57.63 23.48 -19.96
C GLY A 323 -57.46 22.66 -21.23
N ASP A 324 -57.76 23.25 -22.39
CA ASP A 324 -57.68 22.60 -23.71
C ASP A 324 -56.30 21.94 -24.00
N ALA A 325 -55.24 22.42 -23.35
CA ALA A 325 -53.87 21.94 -23.53
C ALA A 325 -53.62 20.58 -22.87
N CYS A 326 -54.26 20.29 -21.73
CA CYS A 326 -54.10 19.08 -20.94
C CYS A 326 -55.38 18.23 -20.85
N ASP A 327 -56.49 18.72 -21.41
CA ASP A 327 -57.77 18.02 -21.43
C ASP A 327 -57.82 16.95 -22.54
N ASN A 328 -57.93 15.68 -22.13
CA ASN A 328 -58.08 14.53 -23.02
C ASN A 328 -59.50 14.40 -23.64
N CYS A 329 -60.45 15.24 -23.23
CA CYS A 329 -61.79 15.38 -23.79
C CYS A 329 -62.26 16.85 -23.94
N ARG A 330 -61.48 17.67 -24.65
CA ARG A 330 -61.69 19.11 -24.98
C ARG A 330 -63.10 19.69 -25.22
N GLN A 331 -64.11 18.87 -25.45
CA GLN A 331 -65.49 19.32 -25.72
C GLN A 331 -66.51 18.70 -24.77
N VAL A 332 -66.09 17.82 -23.85
CA VAL A 332 -66.95 16.99 -23.00
C VAL A 332 -66.36 16.96 -21.60
N LYS A 333 -67.10 17.54 -20.65
CA LYS A 333 -66.63 17.68 -19.27
C LYS A 333 -66.26 16.35 -18.64
N ASN A 334 -65.00 16.21 -18.21
CA ASN A 334 -64.49 15.01 -17.55
C ASN A 334 -63.38 15.37 -16.54
N ASN A 335 -63.80 15.97 -15.43
CA ASN A 335 -62.94 16.39 -14.31
C ASN A 335 -62.07 15.27 -13.67
N ASP A 336 -62.21 14.02 -14.07
CA ASP A 336 -61.39 12.90 -13.61
C ASP A 336 -60.32 12.48 -14.63
N GLN A 337 -60.37 12.99 -15.86
CA GLN A 337 -59.43 12.73 -16.95
C GLN A 337 -59.07 11.25 -17.11
N ARG A 338 -60.04 10.36 -16.85
CA ARG A 338 -59.81 8.91 -16.98
C ARG A 338 -59.60 8.55 -18.44
N ASP A 339 -58.64 7.65 -18.64
CA ASP A 339 -58.21 7.11 -19.93
C ASP A 339 -57.71 5.68 -19.62
N ILE A 340 -58.59 4.70 -19.80
CA ILE A 340 -58.35 3.31 -19.36
C ILE A 340 -57.32 2.59 -20.25
N ASP A 341 -57.33 2.85 -21.55
CA ASP A 341 -56.44 2.20 -22.50
C ASP A 341 -55.15 3.00 -22.77
N GLY A 342 -55.10 4.26 -22.33
CA GLY A 342 -53.93 5.12 -22.39
C GLY A 342 -53.65 5.63 -23.80
N ASP A 343 -54.66 5.74 -24.65
CA ASP A 343 -54.51 6.21 -26.03
C ASP A 343 -54.44 7.75 -26.13
N GLY A 344 -54.69 8.45 -25.02
CA GLY A 344 -54.68 9.91 -24.90
C GLY A 344 -56.05 10.56 -25.12
N ARG A 345 -57.11 9.77 -25.32
CA ARG A 345 -58.50 10.22 -25.39
C ARG A 345 -59.24 9.77 -24.13
N GLY A 346 -59.96 10.69 -23.50
CA GLY A 346 -60.63 10.36 -22.24
C GLY A 346 -61.87 9.49 -22.42
N ASP A 347 -62.17 8.69 -21.40
CA ASP A 347 -63.30 7.78 -21.28
C ASP A 347 -64.65 8.39 -21.71
N GLU A 348 -64.91 9.65 -21.35
CA GLU A 348 -66.19 10.34 -21.62
C GLU A 348 -66.39 10.72 -23.09
N CYS A 349 -65.30 10.85 -23.85
CA CYS A 349 -65.33 11.17 -25.26
C CYS A 349 -64.80 10.03 -26.14
N ASP A 350 -64.49 8.86 -25.57
CA ASP A 350 -64.13 7.65 -26.28
C ASP A 350 -65.36 6.79 -26.61
N ASP A 351 -65.35 6.16 -27.80
CA ASP A 351 -66.37 5.21 -28.23
C ASP A 351 -66.05 3.77 -27.79
N ASP A 352 -64.79 3.48 -27.41
CA ASP A 352 -64.22 2.17 -27.10
C ASP A 352 -63.16 2.34 -25.99
N MET A 353 -63.61 2.55 -24.75
CA MET A 353 -62.79 3.13 -23.69
C MET A 353 -61.69 2.20 -23.14
N ASP A 354 -61.78 0.89 -23.38
CA ASP A 354 -60.74 -0.06 -22.96
C ASP A 354 -59.90 -0.59 -24.15
N GLY A 355 -60.16 -0.10 -25.36
CA GLY A 355 -59.34 -0.33 -26.54
C GLY A 355 -59.32 -1.79 -27.02
N ASP A 356 -60.34 -2.58 -26.68
CA ASP A 356 -60.42 -4.01 -27.02
C ASP A 356 -60.99 -4.28 -28.43
N GLY A 357 -61.53 -3.24 -29.07
CA GLY A 357 -62.13 -3.25 -30.39
C GLY A 357 -63.65 -3.36 -30.40
N ILE A 358 -64.29 -3.42 -29.23
CA ILE A 358 -65.75 -3.50 -29.04
C ILE A 358 -66.26 -2.21 -28.40
N LYS A 359 -67.11 -1.49 -29.13
CA LYS A 359 -67.64 -0.21 -28.65
C LYS A 359 -68.40 -0.32 -27.32
N ASN A 360 -68.29 0.73 -26.50
CA ASN A 360 -68.90 0.87 -25.17
C ASN A 360 -70.37 0.40 -25.07
N PRO A 361 -71.29 0.72 -26.01
CA PRO A 361 -72.68 0.29 -25.90
C PRO A 361 -72.91 -1.21 -26.11
N THR A 362 -71.98 -1.89 -26.79
CA THR A 362 -72.05 -3.32 -27.15
C THR A 362 -71.15 -4.21 -26.32
N ASP A 363 -70.30 -3.60 -25.49
CA ASP A 363 -69.32 -4.28 -24.67
C ASP A 363 -69.92 -4.70 -23.31
N ASN A 364 -69.80 -5.99 -22.99
CA ASN A 364 -70.22 -6.57 -21.70
C ASN A 364 -69.20 -6.35 -20.57
N CYS A 365 -68.03 -5.78 -20.85
CA CYS A 365 -67.00 -5.39 -19.91
C CYS A 365 -66.31 -4.07 -20.30
N ARG A 366 -67.09 -3.00 -20.45
CA ARG A 366 -66.68 -1.62 -20.83
C ARG A 366 -65.37 -1.04 -20.27
N ARG A 367 -64.77 -1.59 -19.21
CA ARG A 367 -63.56 -1.06 -18.56
C ARG A 367 -62.42 -2.07 -18.51
N VAL A 368 -62.61 -3.27 -19.05
CA VAL A 368 -61.70 -4.40 -18.89
C VAL A 368 -61.60 -5.11 -20.24
N PRO A 369 -60.46 -5.00 -20.93
CA PRO A 369 -60.34 -5.48 -22.30
C PRO A 369 -60.68 -6.97 -22.40
N ASN A 370 -61.72 -7.30 -23.18
CA ASN A 370 -62.16 -8.67 -23.39
C ASN A 370 -62.68 -8.88 -24.82
N PRO A 371 -61.78 -8.94 -25.83
CA PRO A 371 -62.18 -9.03 -27.24
C PRO A 371 -63.01 -10.27 -27.61
N ASP A 372 -63.05 -11.29 -26.74
CA ASP A 372 -63.85 -12.50 -26.93
C ASP A 372 -65.30 -12.38 -26.40
N GLN A 373 -65.61 -11.32 -25.64
CA GLN A 373 -66.93 -11.00 -25.08
C GLN A 373 -67.60 -12.20 -24.40
N ARG A 374 -66.80 -13.07 -23.76
CA ARG A 374 -67.33 -14.26 -23.10
C ARG A 374 -68.15 -13.87 -21.88
N ASP A 375 -69.33 -14.48 -21.76
CA ASP A 375 -70.27 -14.34 -20.64
C ASP A 375 -70.82 -15.74 -20.33
N GLY A 376 -70.24 -16.38 -19.32
CA GLY A 376 -70.43 -17.79 -19.00
C GLY A 376 -71.78 -18.13 -18.41
N ASP A 377 -72.40 -17.20 -17.67
CA ASP A 377 -73.69 -17.40 -17.01
C ASP A 377 -74.85 -16.58 -17.62
N GLY A 378 -74.54 -15.69 -18.58
CA GLY A 378 -75.50 -14.97 -19.40
C GLY A 378 -76.19 -13.82 -18.68
N ASP A 379 -75.55 -13.24 -17.67
CA ASP A 379 -76.12 -12.16 -16.86
C ASP A 379 -75.92 -10.76 -17.46
N GLY A 380 -75.15 -10.66 -18.55
CA GLY A 380 -74.84 -9.42 -19.26
C GLY A 380 -73.56 -8.74 -18.81
N VAL A 381 -72.81 -9.32 -17.87
CA VAL A 381 -71.47 -8.90 -17.44
C VAL A 381 -70.47 -9.97 -17.91
N GLY A 382 -69.46 -9.58 -18.67
CA GLY A 382 -68.50 -10.54 -19.21
C GLY A 382 -67.61 -11.17 -18.14
N ASP A 383 -67.11 -12.39 -18.41
CA ASP A 383 -66.24 -13.18 -17.50
C ASP A 383 -65.01 -12.40 -17.01
N ALA A 384 -64.53 -11.43 -17.80
CA ALA A 384 -63.35 -10.62 -17.49
C ALA A 384 -63.59 -9.61 -16.36
N CYS A 385 -64.81 -9.12 -16.23
CA CYS A 385 -65.20 -8.09 -15.27
C CYS A 385 -66.29 -8.56 -14.28
N ASP A 386 -66.75 -9.81 -14.42
CA ASP A 386 -67.71 -10.40 -13.51
C ASP A 386 -67.05 -10.88 -12.20
N SER A 387 -67.59 -10.41 -11.08
CA SER A 387 -67.19 -10.84 -9.74
C SER A 387 -67.65 -12.26 -9.40
N CYS A 388 -68.62 -12.83 -10.13
CA CYS A 388 -69.10 -14.21 -10.00
C CYS A 388 -69.32 -14.90 -11.37
N PRO A 389 -68.27 -15.26 -12.15
CA PRO A 389 -68.32 -15.74 -13.56
C PRO A 389 -69.14 -17.02 -13.87
N THR A 390 -69.82 -17.57 -12.86
CA THR A 390 -70.61 -18.80 -12.95
C THR A 390 -72.01 -18.66 -12.35
N LEU A 391 -72.32 -17.50 -11.75
CA LEU A 391 -73.54 -17.27 -10.98
C LEU A 391 -74.06 -15.85 -11.22
N SER A 392 -75.10 -15.76 -12.06
CA SER A 392 -75.73 -14.50 -12.45
C SER A 392 -75.90 -13.48 -11.32
N ASN A 393 -75.24 -12.34 -11.48
CA ASN A 393 -75.18 -11.21 -10.56
C ASN A 393 -75.02 -9.86 -11.32
N PRO A 394 -76.01 -9.46 -12.16
CA PRO A 394 -75.88 -8.29 -13.04
C PRO A 394 -75.51 -6.98 -12.34
N ASP A 395 -75.90 -6.82 -11.06
CA ASP A 395 -75.68 -5.62 -10.27
C ASP A 395 -74.27 -5.52 -9.65
N GLN A 396 -73.45 -6.58 -9.73
CA GLN A 396 -72.05 -6.64 -9.26
C GLN A 396 -71.85 -6.09 -7.83
N VAL A 397 -72.81 -6.35 -6.93
CA VAL A 397 -72.78 -5.83 -5.56
C VAL A 397 -71.66 -6.51 -4.76
N GLN A 398 -70.67 -5.73 -4.31
CA GLN A 398 -69.54 -6.21 -3.50
C GLN A 398 -69.69 -5.82 -2.02
N THR A 399 -69.19 -6.66 -1.10
CA THR A 399 -69.00 -6.26 0.31
C THR A 399 -67.64 -5.58 0.47
N PRO A 400 -67.50 -4.55 1.33
CA PRO A 400 -66.30 -3.69 1.39
C PRO A 400 -65.02 -4.38 1.91
N ARG A 401 -64.96 -5.71 2.00
CA ARG A 401 -63.80 -6.48 2.51
C ARG A 401 -63.36 -7.65 1.64
N VAL A 402 -64.02 -7.93 0.51
CA VAL A 402 -63.65 -9.03 -0.38
C VAL A 402 -63.83 -8.60 -1.82
N LEU A 403 -62.86 -8.92 -2.68
CA LEU A 403 -62.95 -8.76 -4.14
C LEU A 403 -63.93 -9.78 -4.79
N GLN A 404 -64.80 -10.40 -4.00
CA GLN A 404 -65.79 -11.41 -4.39
C GLN A 404 -67.19 -10.79 -4.26
N GLY A 405 -68.00 -10.90 -5.31
CA GLY A 405 -69.37 -10.39 -5.34
C GLY A 405 -70.26 -11.10 -4.32
N HIS A 406 -71.29 -10.43 -3.79
CA HIS A 406 -72.14 -10.93 -2.70
C HIS A 406 -72.95 -12.21 -3.06
N SER A 407 -73.06 -12.52 -4.35
CA SER A 407 -73.76 -13.69 -4.89
C SER A 407 -72.89 -14.96 -4.93
N CYS A 408 -71.60 -14.82 -4.63
CA CYS A 408 -70.62 -15.88 -4.47
C CYS A 408 -69.81 -15.68 -3.16
#